data_AF-A0A1B6LZ88-F1
#
_entry.id   AF-A0A1B6LZ88-F1
#
_cell.length_a   1.000
_cell.length_b   1.000
_cell.length_c   1.000
_cell.angle_alpha   90.00
_cell.angle_beta   90.00
_cell.angle_gamma   90.00
#
_symmetry.space_group_name_H-M   'P 1'
#
loop_
_entity.id
_entity.type
_entity.pdbx_description
1 polymer ?
#
loop_
_entity_poly.entity_id
_entity_poly.type
_entity_poly.pdbx_seq_one_letter_code
_entity_poly.pdbx_strand_id
1 'polypeptide(L)'
;SDDMAVNLQMFLFLFKSKYRRKCHIQQIFVCLVIIYSSVFNVMCSAKCSDVHCMNGECVNGTCVCFDGWQGPSCQFCGGKVRLSQLSGHIHDGTGNYSIDVKCSWLVDAKPYNASIRLHVEEFATECGWDHLYVFDGDSVHSPLLAVFSGLMYKDAYAIRRIPEVVAHSGSALLHFYSDVAYNMTGFNISYRLNSCPSSKSAVNCSGHGVCLDGVCTCDAMYMGDACDLEICPNNCSYSNGVCNREAHRCDCDDKYKGEDCSQVAEFGYWEVVQPKDFQPEGSASHTAVVWRDSLYIVGGES
;
A
#
# COMPACT_ATOMS: atom_id res chain seq x y z
N SER A 1 7.94 -30.25 -79.58
CA SER A 1 6.55 -30.53 -79.17
C SER A 1 6.17 -29.47 -78.15
N ASP A 2 5.44 -28.47 -78.66
CA ASP A 2 4.37 -27.68 -78.03
C ASP A 2 4.72 -26.98 -76.70
N ASP A 3 5.09 -25.69 -76.72
CA ASP A 3 4.24 -24.46 -76.74
C ASP A 3 3.68 -24.09 -75.34
N MET A 4 4.23 -23.07 -74.67
CA MET A 4 3.88 -21.62 -74.73
C MET A 4 2.60 -21.24 -73.94
N ALA A 5 2.71 -20.66 -72.71
CA ALA A 5 2.66 -19.21 -72.40
C ALA A 5 1.21 -18.66 -72.21
N VAL A 6 0.86 -17.46 -71.68
CA VAL A 6 1.55 -16.21 -71.21
C VAL A 6 0.82 -15.76 -69.91
N ASN A 7 1.47 -15.55 -68.76
CA ASN A 7 2.02 -14.30 -68.16
C ASN A 7 1.12 -13.03 -68.06
N LEU A 8 1.31 -12.30 -66.95
CA LEU A 8 0.97 -10.91 -66.53
C LEU A 8 0.16 -9.91 -67.42
N GLN A 9 -0.56 -9.02 -66.69
CA GLN A 9 -0.74 -7.56 -66.90
C GLN A 9 -1.75 -6.95 -67.94
N MET A 10 -2.71 -6.18 -67.37
CA MET A 10 -2.90 -4.72 -67.58
C MET A 10 -3.77 -4.16 -68.75
N PHE A 11 -4.31 -2.94 -68.52
CA PHE A 11 -5.12 -2.04 -69.40
C PHE A 11 -6.54 -2.52 -69.81
N LEU A 12 -7.64 -1.89 -69.36
CA LEU A 12 -8.20 -0.56 -69.71
C LEU A 12 -8.66 -0.44 -71.18
N PHE A 13 -9.94 -0.11 -71.42
CA PHE A 13 -10.38 1.22 -71.93
C PHE A 13 -11.89 1.29 -72.34
N LEU A 14 -12.64 2.12 -71.63
CA LEU A 14 -13.77 3.01 -72.04
C LEU A 14 -14.83 2.58 -73.08
N PHE A 15 -16.11 2.84 -72.74
CA PHE A 15 -16.99 3.66 -73.59
C PHE A 15 -17.93 4.60 -72.77
N LYS A 16 -17.86 5.90 -73.10
CA LYS A 16 -18.78 7.08 -72.95
C LYS A 16 -20.12 6.85 -72.18
N SER A 17 -20.66 7.79 -71.36
CA SER A 17 -20.82 9.24 -71.68
C SER A 17 -21.31 10.13 -70.49
N LYS A 18 -20.78 11.37 -70.43
CA LYS A 18 -21.38 12.64 -69.93
C LYS A 18 -22.46 12.65 -68.80
N TYR A 19 -22.00 12.61 -67.55
CA TYR A 19 -22.11 13.69 -66.55
C TYR A 19 -23.37 14.62 -66.52
N ARG A 20 -24.10 14.64 -65.37
CA ARG A 20 -24.89 15.81 -64.92
C ARG A 20 -24.64 16.17 -63.45
N ARG A 21 -23.77 17.16 -63.27
CA ARG A 21 -23.48 17.93 -62.05
C ARG A 21 -24.77 18.38 -61.34
N LYS A 22 -25.14 17.82 -60.18
CA LYS A 22 -26.13 18.44 -59.26
C LYS A 22 -26.22 17.92 -57.81
N CYS A 23 -25.19 17.30 -57.24
CA CYS A 23 -25.15 17.04 -55.79
C CYS A 23 -23.71 16.88 -55.27
N HIS A 24 -23.02 18.00 -54.99
CA HIS A 24 -21.70 17.96 -54.34
C HIS A 24 -21.42 19.20 -53.47
N ILE A 25 -22.01 20.36 -53.82
CA ILE A 25 -21.91 21.58 -53.02
C ILE A 25 -22.61 21.42 -51.67
N GLN A 26 -23.77 20.73 -51.62
CA GLN A 26 -24.51 20.52 -50.38
C GLN A 26 -23.77 19.61 -49.38
N GLN A 27 -23.12 18.53 -49.87
CA GLN A 27 -22.28 17.68 -49.03
C GLN A 27 -21.01 18.40 -48.55
N ILE A 28 -20.38 19.21 -49.40
CA ILE A 28 -19.24 20.06 -48.99
C ILE A 28 -19.69 21.09 -47.95
N PHE A 29 -20.88 21.69 -48.09
CA PHE A 29 -21.43 22.61 -47.09
C PHE A 29 -21.72 21.91 -45.76
N VAL A 30 -22.26 20.69 -45.76
CA VAL A 30 -22.48 19.91 -44.53
C VAL A 30 -21.15 19.54 -43.89
N CYS A 31 -20.15 19.09 -44.64
CA CYS A 31 -18.80 18.83 -44.09
C CYS A 31 -18.13 20.10 -43.58
N LEU A 32 -18.25 21.23 -44.27
CA LEU A 32 -17.70 22.51 -43.81
C LEU A 32 -18.46 23.03 -42.58
N VAL A 33 -19.77 22.85 -42.46
CA VAL A 33 -20.54 23.23 -41.26
C VAL A 33 -20.24 22.29 -40.09
N ILE A 34 -19.98 20.99 -40.32
CA ILE A 34 -19.51 20.06 -39.28
C ILE A 34 -18.08 20.37 -38.86
N ILE A 35 -17.19 20.74 -39.79
CA ILE A 35 -15.83 21.21 -39.45
C ILE A 35 -15.90 22.57 -38.72
N TYR A 36 -16.77 23.48 -39.15
CA TYR A 36 -16.95 24.77 -38.49
C TYR A 36 -17.58 24.59 -37.10
N SER A 37 -18.53 23.67 -36.91
CA SER A 37 -19.10 23.36 -35.60
C SER A 37 -18.18 22.51 -34.72
N SER A 38 -17.29 21.69 -35.28
CA SER A 38 -16.23 21.02 -34.51
C SER A 38 -15.09 21.95 -34.14
N VAL A 39 -14.84 23.01 -34.91
CA VAL A 39 -13.95 24.12 -34.54
C VAL A 39 -14.63 25.08 -33.57
N PHE A 40 -15.96 25.22 -33.63
CA PHE A 40 -16.78 25.92 -32.62
C PHE A 40 -17.19 25.06 -31.41
N ASN A 41 -16.77 23.79 -31.35
CA ASN A 41 -16.85 22.99 -30.14
C ASN A 41 -15.77 23.46 -29.16
N VAL A 42 -16.06 24.62 -28.57
CA VAL A 42 -15.78 24.92 -27.18
C VAL A 42 -14.33 24.59 -26.78
N MET A 43 -13.42 25.50 -27.16
CA MET A 43 -12.34 25.86 -26.23
C MET A 43 -12.97 26.51 -24.99
N CYS A 44 -13.62 25.70 -24.14
CA CYS A 44 -13.71 26.05 -22.75
C CYS A 44 -12.29 25.91 -22.22
N SER A 45 -11.63 27.05 -22.00
CA SER A 45 -10.53 27.07 -21.05
C SER A 45 -11.14 26.66 -19.71
N ALA A 46 -10.91 25.40 -19.31
CA ALA A 46 -11.43 24.88 -18.06
C ALA A 46 -10.99 25.83 -16.95
N LYS A 47 -11.92 26.25 -16.08
CA LYS A 47 -11.52 27.11 -14.96
C LYS A 47 -10.99 26.22 -13.87
N CYS A 48 -10.04 26.73 -13.08
CA CYS A 48 -9.56 26.02 -11.90
C CYS A 48 -10.63 25.81 -10.80
N SER A 49 -11.83 26.38 -10.96
CA SER A 49 -13.01 26.01 -10.18
C SER A 49 -13.56 24.61 -10.50
N ASP A 50 -13.27 24.10 -11.71
CA ASP A 50 -13.89 22.92 -12.29
C ASP A 50 -12.87 21.76 -12.42
N VAL A 51 -11.62 22.00 -12.03
CA VAL A 51 -10.47 21.09 -12.19
C VAL A 51 -9.89 20.77 -10.81
N HIS A 52 -9.95 19.50 -10.43
CA HIS A 52 -9.34 19.01 -9.19
C HIS A 52 -7.97 18.38 -9.48
N CYS A 53 -6.93 18.96 -8.87
CA CYS A 53 -5.57 18.43 -8.90
C CYS A 53 -5.28 17.77 -7.55
N MET A 54 -4.88 16.50 -7.55
CA MET A 54 -4.59 15.73 -6.34
C MET A 54 -3.24 16.14 -5.75
N ASN A 55 -2.17 15.98 -6.53
CA ASN A 55 -0.79 16.30 -6.13
C ASN A 55 -0.18 17.36 -7.07
N GLY A 56 -0.82 18.51 -7.16
CA GLY A 56 -0.36 19.61 -8.00
C GLY A 56 -1.23 20.86 -7.89
N GLU A 57 -0.84 21.90 -8.60
CA GLU A 57 -1.55 23.19 -8.62
C GLU A 57 -2.25 23.38 -9.98
N CYS A 58 -3.47 23.92 -9.96
CA CYS A 58 -4.14 24.26 -11.22
C CYS A 58 -3.63 25.58 -11.77
N VAL A 59 -3.07 25.56 -12.97
CA VAL A 59 -2.60 26.72 -13.72
C VAL A 59 -3.32 26.78 -15.05
N ASN A 60 -4.07 27.87 -15.29
CA ASN A 60 -4.84 28.10 -16.52
C ASN A 60 -5.78 26.95 -16.94
N GLY A 61 -6.33 26.21 -15.98
CA GLY A 61 -7.25 25.09 -16.26
C GLY A 61 -6.58 23.72 -16.43
N THR A 62 -5.27 23.62 -16.20
CA THR A 62 -4.50 22.38 -16.30
C THR A 62 -3.74 22.15 -15.00
N CYS A 63 -3.68 20.92 -14.52
CA CYS A 63 -2.87 20.59 -13.35
C CYS A 63 -1.38 20.57 -13.71
N VAL A 64 -0.58 21.30 -12.94
CA VAL A 64 0.88 21.24 -12.92
C VAL A 64 1.27 20.42 -11.70
N CYS A 65 1.83 19.24 -11.93
CA CYS A 65 2.11 18.28 -10.87
C CYS A 65 3.35 18.65 -10.05
N PHE A 66 3.31 18.33 -8.76
CA PHE A 66 4.49 18.38 -7.91
C PHE A 66 5.49 17.29 -8.32
N ASP A 67 6.76 17.47 -7.96
CA ASP A 67 7.82 16.52 -8.28
C ASP A 67 7.47 15.09 -7.83
N GLY A 68 7.59 14.14 -8.75
CA GLY A 68 7.27 12.73 -8.55
C GLY A 68 5.83 12.32 -8.87
N TRP A 69 4.96 13.26 -9.26
CA TRP A 69 3.56 13.01 -9.63
C TRP A 69 3.28 13.25 -11.11
N GLN A 70 2.29 12.52 -11.66
CA GLN A 70 1.91 12.56 -13.07
C GLN A 70 0.41 12.27 -13.28
N GLY A 71 -0.03 12.39 -14.54
CA GLY A 71 -1.43 12.22 -14.95
C GLY A 71 -2.19 13.55 -15.03
N PRO A 72 -3.37 13.58 -15.69
CA PRO A 72 -4.13 14.80 -15.95
C PRO A 72 -4.61 15.53 -14.70
N SER A 73 -4.75 14.82 -13.57
CA SER A 73 -5.11 15.36 -12.25
C SER A 73 -3.97 15.19 -11.23
N CYS A 74 -2.75 14.87 -11.68
CA CYS A 74 -1.61 14.55 -10.81
C CYS A 74 -1.91 13.42 -9.81
N GLN A 75 -2.69 12.43 -10.27
CA GLN A 75 -3.28 11.38 -9.43
C GLN A 75 -2.44 10.09 -9.36
N PHE A 76 -1.34 9.99 -10.10
CA PHE A 76 -0.47 8.81 -10.13
C PHE A 76 0.97 9.21 -9.81
N CYS A 77 1.70 8.37 -9.09
CA CYS A 77 3.13 8.52 -8.96
C CYS A 77 3.83 8.28 -10.31
N GLY A 78 4.96 8.95 -10.53
CA GLY A 78 5.74 8.89 -11.77
C GLY A 78 7.22 9.20 -11.59
N GLY A 79 7.71 9.26 -10.35
CA GLY A 79 9.10 9.59 -10.09
C GLY A 79 9.41 9.68 -8.59
N LYS A 80 10.16 10.72 -8.21
CA LYS A 80 10.71 10.88 -6.86
C LYS A 80 10.04 12.04 -6.13
N VAL A 81 9.43 11.75 -4.99
CA VAL A 81 8.83 12.72 -4.06
C VAL A 81 9.79 12.91 -2.88
N ARG A 82 9.96 14.14 -2.39
CA ARG A 82 10.70 14.44 -1.14
C ARG A 82 9.74 14.94 -0.07
N LEU A 83 9.88 14.43 1.14
CA LEU A 83 9.02 14.70 2.29
C LEU A 83 9.89 15.16 3.46
N SER A 84 9.58 16.32 4.05
CA SER A 84 10.37 16.95 5.12
C SER A 84 9.53 17.44 6.30
N GLN A 85 8.24 17.08 6.33
CA GLN A 85 7.34 17.43 7.42
C GLN A 85 7.57 16.48 8.63
N LEU A 86 7.12 16.88 9.82
CA LEU A 86 7.23 16.06 11.03
C LEU A 86 6.35 14.79 10.98
N SER A 87 5.37 14.78 10.07
CA SER A 87 4.48 13.66 9.79
C SER A 87 3.84 13.83 8.42
N GLY A 88 3.41 12.74 7.80
CA GLY A 88 2.62 12.79 6.57
C GLY A 88 2.23 11.40 6.08
N HIS A 89 1.76 11.34 4.83
CA HIS A 89 1.34 10.11 4.17
C HIS A 89 2.15 9.88 2.89
N ILE A 90 2.35 8.60 2.57
CA ILE A 90 3.06 8.09 1.41
C ILE A 90 2.10 7.13 0.70
N HIS A 91 1.79 7.41 -0.56
CA HIS A 91 0.86 6.63 -1.38
C HIS A 91 1.27 6.68 -2.85
N ASP A 92 0.88 5.66 -3.62
CA ASP A 92 1.17 5.54 -5.06
C ASP A 92 0.25 6.40 -5.95
N GLY A 93 -0.93 6.78 -5.48
CA GLY A 93 -1.90 7.49 -6.31
C GLY A 93 -3.30 7.60 -5.72
N THR A 94 -4.29 7.69 -6.61
CA THR A 94 -5.71 7.62 -6.30
C THR A 94 -6.38 6.54 -7.13
N GLY A 95 -7.06 5.59 -6.49
CA GLY A 95 -7.60 4.39 -7.14
C GLY A 95 -6.56 3.27 -7.14
N ASN A 96 -6.45 2.53 -8.23
CA ASN A 96 -5.39 1.52 -8.36
C ASN A 96 -4.07 2.14 -8.81
N TYR A 97 -2.95 1.56 -8.39
CA TYR A 97 -1.61 1.99 -8.81
C TYR A 97 -1.38 1.80 -10.32
N SER A 98 -0.40 2.52 -10.86
CA SER A 98 0.03 2.37 -12.25
C SER A 98 0.95 1.16 -12.43
N ILE A 99 0.82 0.47 -13.56
CA ILE A 99 1.70 -0.63 -13.98
C ILE A 99 2.95 -0.06 -14.68
N ASP A 100 4.05 -0.82 -14.68
CA ASP A 100 5.38 -0.45 -15.21
C ASP A 100 5.92 0.87 -14.66
N VAL A 101 5.77 1.11 -13.33
CA VAL A 101 6.27 2.32 -12.68
C VAL A 101 7.34 2.05 -11.63
N LYS A 102 8.19 3.06 -11.45
CA LYS A 102 9.23 3.12 -10.42
C LYS A 102 9.10 4.43 -9.67
N CYS A 103 8.44 4.38 -8.53
CA CYS A 103 8.14 5.54 -7.71
C CYS A 103 9.01 5.52 -6.44
N SER A 104 9.34 6.68 -5.89
CA SER A 104 10.16 6.75 -4.67
C SER A 104 9.81 7.94 -3.81
N TRP A 105 9.82 7.73 -2.50
CA TRP A 105 9.57 8.76 -1.50
C TRP A 105 10.77 8.81 -0.56
N LEU A 106 11.42 9.96 -0.49
CA LEU A 106 12.49 10.22 0.48
C LEU A 106 11.93 11.05 1.62
N VAL A 107 11.77 10.43 2.79
CA VAL A 107 11.53 11.15 4.04
C VAL A 107 12.88 11.62 4.57
N ASP A 108 13.06 12.94 4.65
CA ASP A 108 14.29 13.60 5.10
C ASP A 108 14.06 14.26 6.47
N ALA A 109 14.49 13.56 7.51
CA ALA A 109 14.44 14.00 8.90
C ALA A 109 15.78 14.57 9.40
N LYS A 110 16.79 14.70 8.53
CA LYS A 110 18.15 15.18 8.91
C LYS A 110 18.16 16.52 9.65
N PRO A 111 17.30 17.52 9.35
CA PRO A 111 17.23 18.76 10.13
C PRO A 111 16.87 18.58 11.61
N TYR A 112 16.24 17.46 11.96
CA TYR A 112 15.76 17.14 13.30
C TYR A 112 16.58 16.05 14.00
N ASN A 113 17.49 15.37 13.28
CA ASN A 113 18.21 14.18 13.73
C ASN A 113 17.28 13.14 14.39
N ALA A 114 16.13 12.91 13.75
CA ALA A 114 15.00 12.16 14.29
C ALA A 114 14.89 10.75 13.68
N SER A 115 14.36 9.80 14.46
CA SER A 115 13.91 8.52 13.89
C SER A 115 12.63 8.71 13.07
N ILE A 116 12.46 7.92 12.03
CA ILE A 116 11.27 7.93 11.17
C ILE A 116 10.56 6.60 11.38
N ARG A 117 9.38 6.64 12.00
CA ARG A 117 8.51 5.47 12.20
C ARG A 117 7.45 5.46 11.12
N LEU A 118 7.30 4.32 10.44
CA LEU A 118 6.31 4.09 9.40
C LEU A 118 5.19 3.20 9.94
N HIS A 119 3.94 3.52 9.57
CA HIS A 119 2.76 2.73 9.89
C HIS A 119 1.97 2.51 8.60
N VAL A 120 1.71 1.24 8.29
CA VAL A 120 0.88 0.85 7.13
C VAL A 120 -0.59 1.10 7.48
N GLU A 121 -1.29 1.90 6.68
CA GLU A 121 -2.74 2.20 6.83
C GLU A 121 -3.57 1.33 5.86
N GLU A 122 -3.08 1.15 4.63
CA GLU A 122 -3.62 0.22 3.63
C GLU A 122 -2.43 -0.36 2.84
N PHE A 123 -2.48 -1.65 2.49
CA PHE A 123 -1.49 -2.25 1.58
C PHE A 123 -2.07 -3.44 0.82
N ALA A 124 -2.17 -3.29 -0.50
CA ALA A 124 -2.69 -4.23 -1.47
C ALA A 124 -1.94 -4.09 -2.81
N THR A 125 -0.96 -4.95 -3.05
CA THR A 125 -0.12 -5.04 -4.27
C THR A 125 -0.09 -6.47 -4.81
N GLU A 126 0.34 -6.67 -6.07
CA GLU A 126 0.45 -8.02 -6.62
C GLU A 126 1.51 -8.84 -5.88
N CYS A 127 1.05 -9.92 -5.24
CA CYS A 127 1.87 -10.76 -4.37
C CYS A 127 2.98 -11.47 -5.16
N GLY A 128 4.24 -11.13 -4.85
CA GLY A 128 5.43 -11.75 -5.43
C GLY A 128 5.94 -11.11 -6.72
N TRP A 129 5.28 -10.08 -7.23
CA TRP A 129 5.68 -9.34 -8.45
C TRP A 129 5.91 -7.86 -8.15
N ASP A 130 4.97 -7.23 -7.46
CA ASP A 130 5.04 -5.83 -7.08
C ASP A 130 5.58 -5.68 -5.66
N HIS A 131 6.51 -4.75 -5.48
CA HIS A 131 7.32 -4.65 -4.26
C HIS A 131 7.54 -3.21 -3.83
N LEU A 132 7.30 -2.95 -2.54
CA LEU A 132 7.72 -1.73 -1.86
C LEU A 132 8.92 -2.02 -0.95
N TYR A 133 10.08 -1.49 -1.30
CA TYR A 133 11.30 -1.58 -0.52
C TYR A 133 11.41 -0.37 0.41
N VAL A 134 11.87 -0.59 1.66
CA VAL A 134 12.13 0.48 2.63
C VAL A 134 13.57 0.40 3.12
N PHE A 135 14.31 1.51 3.01
CA PHE A 135 15.72 1.61 3.38
C PHE A 135 15.96 2.66 4.47
N ASP A 136 16.86 2.38 5.42
CA ASP A 136 17.33 3.31 6.44
C ASP A 136 18.42 4.25 5.88
N GLY A 137 17.99 5.23 5.10
CA GLY A 137 18.86 6.26 4.55
C GLY A 137 18.25 6.97 3.34
N ASP A 138 19.09 7.59 2.53
CA ASP A 138 18.69 8.38 1.35
C ASP A 138 18.96 7.67 0.01
N SER A 139 19.38 6.40 0.03
CA SER A 139 19.71 5.63 -1.18
C SER A 139 19.38 4.14 -1.07
N VAL A 140 19.29 3.47 -2.21
CA VAL A 140 19.11 1.99 -2.31
C VAL A 140 20.35 1.18 -1.85
N HIS A 141 21.45 1.85 -1.50
CA HIS A 141 22.64 1.22 -0.91
C HIS A 141 22.65 1.30 0.62
N SER A 142 21.68 2.00 1.21
CA SER A 142 21.45 2.06 2.65
C SER A 142 20.89 0.72 3.17
N PRO A 143 20.95 0.42 4.49
CA PRO A 143 20.38 -0.81 5.03
C PRO A 143 18.91 -1.00 4.65
N LEU A 144 18.57 -2.18 4.13
CA LEU A 144 17.19 -2.56 3.81
C LEU A 144 16.47 -2.95 5.11
N LEU A 145 15.40 -2.24 5.45
CA LEU A 145 14.58 -2.49 6.63
C LEU A 145 13.44 -3.46 6.35
N ALA A 146 12.76 -3.30 5.21
CA ALA A 146 11.59 -4.10 4.86
C ALA A 146 11.39 -4.21 3.34
N VAL A 147 10.70 -5.28 2.94
CA VAL A 147 10.13 -5.45 1.60
C VAL A 147 8.69 -5.89 1.77
N PHE A 148 7.75 -5.10 1.26
CA PHE A 148 6.32 -5.39 1.32
C PHE A 148 5.79 -5.76 -0.07
N SER A 149 4.96 -6.81 -0.12
CA SER A 149 4.26 -7.29 -1.32
C SER A 149 2.98 -8.03 -0.88
N GLY A 150 1.96 -8.08 -1.73
CA GLY A 150 0.68 -8.74 -1.43
C GLY A 150 -0.30 -7.87 -0.62
N LEU A 151 -1.12 -8.53 0.20
CA LEU A 151 -2.21 -7.93 0.97
C LEU A 151 -1.90 -7.98 2.47
N MET A 152 -1.83 -6.82 3.14
CA MET A 152 -1.58 -6.73 4.59
C MET A 152 -2.77 -6.14 5.35
N TYR A 153 -3.34 -5.05 4.83
CA TYR A 153 -4.49 -4.37 5.40
C TYR A 153 -5.41 -3.85 4.31
N LYS A 154 -6.69 -4.24 4.36
CA LYS A 154 -7.76 -3.73 3.50
C LYS A 154 -9.14 -4.05 4.07
N ASP A 155 -9.99 -3.03 4.20
CA ASP A 155 -11.36 -3.16 4.70
C ASP A 155 -11.45 -3.92 6.05
N ALA A 156 -11.99 -5.13 6.05
CA ALA A 156 -12.11 -6.00 7.23
C ALA A 156 -11.00 -7.07 7.31
N TYR A 157 -10.05 -7.08 6.37
CA TYR A 157 -8.89 -7.97 6.38
C TYR A 157 -7.66 -7.23 6.92
N ALA A 158 -7.11 -7.75 8.01
CA ALA A 158 -5.79 -7.39 8.50
C ALA A 158 -5.02 -8.68 8.79
N ILE A 159 -3.73 -8.70 8.45
CA ILE A 159 -2.81 -9.73 8.99
C ILE A 159 -2.63 -9.50 10.50
N ARG A 160 -2.33 -10.57 11.26
CA ARG A 160 -2.29 -10.52 12.74
C ARG A 160 -1.36 -9.44 13.30
N ARG A 161 -0.22 -9.22 12.65
CA ARG A 161 0.77 -8.21 12.99
C ARG A 161 1.44 -7.73 11.70
N ILE A 162 1.57 -6.42 11.54
CA ILE A 162 2.43 -5.83 10.50
C ILE A 162 3.74 -5.46 11.21
N PRO A 163 4.91 -5.94 10.77
CA PRO A 163 6.18 -5.55 11.36
C PRO A 163 6.36 -4.03 11.31
N GLU A 164 6.68 -3.45 12.45
CA GLU A 164 6.87 -2.00 12.55
C GLU A 164 8.23 -1.61 11.93
N VAL A 165 8.23 -0.59 11.08
CA VAL A 165 9.45 -0.17 10.37
C VAL A 165 9.91 1.18 10.88
N VAL A 166 11.13 1.20 11.42
CA VAL A 166 11.78 2.41 11.96
C VAL A 166 13.14 2.61 11.29
N ALA A 167 13.33 3.79 10.69
CA ALA A 167 14.63 4.24 10.18
C ALA A 167 15.29 5.16 11.22
N HIS A 168 16.57 4.90 11.53
CA HIS A 168 17.32 5.58 12.58
C HIS A 168 18.41 6.52 12.05
N SER A 169 18.72 6.48 10.75
CA SER A 169 19.74 7.34 10.10
C SER A 169 19.34 8.81 9.91
N GLY A 170 18.10 9.18 10.25
CA GLY A 170 17.51 10.48 9.92
C GLY A 170 17.02 10.60 8.47
N SER A 171 16.98 9.50 7.71
CA SER A 171 16.30 9.45 6.40
C SER A 171 15.70 8.09 6.15
N ALA A 172 14.59 8.04 5.40
CA ALA A 172 13.98 6.81 4.94
C ALA A 172 13.67 6.92 3.45
N LEU A 173 14.20 5.99 2.65
CA LEU A 173 13.87 5.87 1.24
C LEU A 173 12.89 4.71 1.06
N LEU A 174 11.69 5.04 0.58
CA LEU A 174 10.73 4.06 0.09
C LEU A 174 10.83 4.00 -1.43
N HIS A 175 10.91 2.79 -2.00
CA HIS A 175 11.01 2.56 -3.44
C HIS A 175 9.97 1.53 -3.87
N PHE A 176 8.96 1.96 -4.64
CA PHE A 176 7.94 1.09 -5.20
C PHE A 176 8.28 0.72 -6.64
N TYR A 177 8.13 -0.56 -6.95
CA TYR A 177 8.24 -1.13 -8.27
C TYR A 177 6.96 -1.91 -8.60
N SER A 178 6.35 -1.62 -9.75
CA SER A 178 5.34 -2.47 -10.36
C SER A 178 5.81 -3.06 -11.69
N ASP A 179 5.31 -4.26 -11.99
CA ASP A 179 5.54 -4.95 -13.26
C ASP A 179 4.54 -4.50 -14.35
N VAL A 180 4.53 -5.15 -15.52
CA VAL A 180 3.68 -4.78 -16.68
C VAL A 180 2.24 -5.32 -16.61
N ALA A 181 1.81 -5.90 -15.49
CA ALA A 181 0.54 -6.58 -15.30
C ALA A 181 -0.18 -6.12 -14.00
N TYR A 182 -1.28 -6.81 -13.70
CA TYR A 182 -2.20 -6.64 -12.57
C TYR A 182 -1.95 -5.54 -11.53
N ASN A 183 -2.85 -4.54 -11.47
CA ASN A 183 -2.89 -3.58 -10.36
C ASN A 183 -3.98 -3.86 -9.32
N MET A 184 -3.73 -3.41 -8.10
CA MET A 184 -4.63 -3.44 -6.94
C MET A 184 -4.74 -2.02 -6.34
N THR A 185 -5.34 -1.85 -5.15
CA THR A 185 -5.56 -0.52 -4.55
C THR A 185 -4.31 0.18 -4.01
N GLY A 186 -3.15 -0.46 -4.08
CA GLY A 186 -1.87 0.19 -3.78
C GLY A 186 -1.60 0.26 -2.29
N PHE A 187 -1.09 1.38 -1.82
CA PHE A 187 -0.75 1.55 -0.40
C PHE A 187 -0.96 2.98 0.09
N ASN A 188 -1.24 3.06 1.39
CA ASN A 188 -1.19 4.29 2.17
C ASN A 188 -0.37 3.99 3.43
N ILE A 189 0.73 4.72 3.61
CA ILE A 189 1.65 4.55 4.73
C ILE A 189 1.80 5.92 5.37
N SER A 190 1.43 6.05 6.64
CA SER A 190 1.75 7.24 7.41
C SER A 190 3.17 7.14 7.97
N TYR A 191 3.82 8.29 8.12
CA TYR A 191 5.10 8.39 8.80
C TYR A 191 5.05 9.49 9.87
N ARG A 192 5.82 9.30 10.94
CA ARG A 192 5.99 10.28 12.01
C ARG A 192 7.43 10.29 12.51
N LEU A 193 7.94 11.49 12.81
CA LEU A 193 9.27 11.67 13.38
C LEU A 193 9.22 11.53 14.91
N ASN A 194 10.17 10.79 15.50
CA ASN A 194 10.31 10.58 16.94
C ASN A 194 9.02 10.11 17.66
N SER A 195 8.12 9.42 16.97
CA SER A 195 6.95 8.79 17.61
C SER A 195 7.33 7.48 18.33
N CYS A 196 6.48 7.06 19.25
CA CYS A 196 6.55 5.73 19.86
C CYS A 196 5.69 4.71 19.09
N PRO A 197 5.88 3.39 19.33
CA PRO A 197 5.02 2.37 18.76
C PRO A 197 3.55 2.58 19.08
N SER A 198 2.67 2.15 18.17
CA SER A 198 1.22 2.30 18.31
C SER A 198 0.46 1.40 17.35
N SER A 199 -0.66 0.85 17.81
CA SER A 199 -1.67 0.20 16.95
C SER A 199 -2.43 1.17 16.03
N LYS A 200 -2.26 2.49 16.24
CA LYS A 200 -2.91 3.56 15.48
C LYS A 200 -1.95 4.73 15.30
N SER A 201 -1.53 5.00 14.07
CA SER A 201 -0.58 6.07 13.70
C SER A 201 -0.87 7.45 14.30
N ALA A 202 -2.15 7.77 14.51
CA ALA A 202 -2.61 9.04 15.03
C ALA A 202 -2.15 9.34 16.48
N VAL A 203 -1.91 8.32 17.30
CA VAL A 203 -1.56 8.42 18.73
C VAL A 203 -0.27 7.65 19.03
N ASN A 204 0.47 8.08 20.07
CA ASN A 204 1.58 7.28 20.59
C ASN A 204 1.04 6.25 21.60
N CYS A 205 1.72 5.11 21.73
CA CYS A 205 1.43 4.09 22.75
C CYS A 205 -0.04 3.65 22.76
N SER A 206 -0.67 3.61 21.57
CA SER A 206 -2.08 3.27 21.36
C SER A 206 -3.10 4.12 22.14
N GLY A 207 -2.67 5.20 22.80
CA GLY A 207 -3.47 5.97 23.75
C GLY A 207 -3.51 5.43 25.19
N HIS A 208 -2.67 4.44 25.51
CA HIS A 208 -2.64 3.70 26.78
C HIS A 208 -1.25 3.72 27.45
N GLY A 209 -0.57 4.86 27.36
CA GLY A 209 0.74 5.05 27.97
C GLY A 209 1.39 6.38 27.63
N VAL A 210 2.58 6.60 28.21
CA VAL A 210 3.40 7.79 27.99
C VAL A 210 4.59 7.43 27.10
N CYS A 211 4.79 8.22 26.04
CA CYS A 211 5.93 8.10 25.13
C CYS A 211 7.14 8.83 25.69
N LEU A 212 8.25 8.11 25.92
CA LEU A 212 9.52 8.62 26.42
C LEU A 212 10.64 8.13 25.51
N ASP A 213 11.34 9.05 24.84
CA ASP A 213 12.48 8.77 23.94
C ASP A 213 12.25 7.64 22.92
N GLY A 214 11.02 7.55 22.38
CA GLY A 214 10.64 6.54 21.38
C GLY A 214 10.19 5.20 21.96
N VAL A 215 10.15 5.05 23.29
CA VAL A 215 9.68 3.87 24.03
C VAL A 215 8.39 4.20 24.79
N CYS A 216 7.46 3.25 24.86
CA CYS A 216 6.22 3.40 25.62
C CYS A 216 6.34 2.92 27.07
N THR A 217 5.83 3.74 28.00
CA THR A 217 5.54 3.32 29.38
C THR A 217 4.03 3.16 29.50
N CYS A 218 3.55 1.91 29.57
CA CYS A 218 2.11 1.61 29.53
C CYS A 218 1.36 1.93 30.83
N ASP A 219 0.07 2.21 30.69
CA ASP A 219 -0.87 2.30 31.80
C ASP A 219 -1.08 0.92 32.47
N ALA A 220 -1.47 0.91 33.75
CA ALA A 220 -1.46 -0.27 34.63
C ALA A 220 -2.36 -1.49 34.25
N MET A 221 -2.98 -1.47 33.07
CA MET A 221 -3.79 -2.56 32.50
C MET A 221 -3.33 -2.98 31.08
N TYR A 222 -2.32 -2.31 30.53
CA TYR A 222 -1.84 -2.48 29.16
C TYR A 222 -0.36 -2.87 29.13
N MET A 223 0.03 -3.56 28.08
CA MET A 223 1.38 -4.09 27.84
C MET A 223 1.70 -4.18 26.35
N GLY A 224 2.89 -4.69 26.02
CA GLY A 224 3.44 -4.69 24.66
C GLY A 224 4.10 -3.35 24.32
N ASP A 225 4.98 -3.36 23.31
CA ASP A 225 5.80 -2.19 22.95
C ASP A 225 4.97 -0.96 22.55
N ALA A 226 3.73 -1.20 22.08
CA ALA A 226 2.76 -0.20 21.66
C ALA A 226 1.62 0.04 22.67
N CYS A 227 1.63 -0.61 23.84
CA CYS A 227 0.55 -0.57 24.85
C CYS A 227 -0.86 -0.88 24.30
N ASP A 228 -0.95 -1.68 23.24
CA ASP A 228 -2.18 -2.13 22.59
C ASP A 228 -2.74 -3.43 23.18
N LEU A 229 -1.94 -4.19 23.91
CA LEU A 229 -2.34 -5.47 24.50
C LEU A 229 -2.85 -5.26 25.93
N GLU A 230 -4.05 -5.74 26.22
CA GLU A 230 -4.53 -5.82 27.61
C GLU A 230 -3.76 -6.91 28.38
N ILE A 231 -3.38 -6.61 29.63
CA ILE A 231 -2.71 -7.56 30.54
C ILE A 231 -3.55 -8.83 30.80
N CYS A 232 -4.87 -8.70 30.75
CA CYS A 232 -5.83 -9.79 30.94
C CYS A 232 -7.02 -9.60 29.98
N PRO A 233 -6.87 -9.96 28.69
CA PRO A 233 -7.87 -9.71 27.67
C PRO A 233 -9.23 -10.32 28.04
N ASN A 234 -10.32 -9.67 27.67
CA ASN A 234 -11.70 -10.09 27.97
C ASN A 234 -11.94 -10.40 29.47
N ASN A 235 -11.13 -9.83 30.37
CA ASN A 235 -11.10 -10.16 31.80
C ASN A 235 -11.00 -11.66 32.09
N CYS A 236 -10.12 -12.38 31.37
CA CYS A 236 -9.95 -13.83 31.47
C CYS A 236 -11.24 -14.63 31.22
N SER A 237 -12.03 -14.14 30.26
CA SER A 237 -13.41 -14.58 29.96
C SER A 237 -14.31 -14.70 31.19
N TYR A 238 -14.04 -13.84 32.18
CA TYR A 238 -14.84 -13.42 33.32
C TYR A 238 -15.16 -14.45 34.42
N SER A 239 -15.22 -15.75 34.12
CA SER A 239 -15.43 -16.80 35.13
C SER A 239 -14.68 -18.10 34.86
N ASN A 240 -13.70 -18.08 33.96
CA ASN A 240 -12.97 -19.26 33.48
C ASN A 240 -11.48 -19.24 33.91
N GLY A 241 -11.11 -18.28 34.76
CA GLY A 241 -9.74 -18.04 35.22
C GLY A 241 -9.62 -16.77 36.04
N VAL A 242 -8.42 -16.49 36.53
CA VAL A 242 -8.08 -15.32 37.36
C VAL A 242 -7.02 -14.48 36.67
N CYS A 243 -7.23 -13.17 36.63
CA CYS A 243 -6.26 -12.21 36.08
C CYS A 243 -5.02 -12.08 36.99
N ASN A 244 -3.87 -12.52 36.50
CA ASN A 244 -2.59 -12.40 37.20
C ASN A 244 -1.78 -11.22 36.64
N ARG A 245 -1.97 -10.06 37.27
CA ARG A 245 -1.34 -8.80 36.84
C ARG A 245 0.18 -8.75 37.03
N GLU A 246 0.74 -9.50 37.98
CA GLU A 246 2.20 -9.54 38.16
C GLU A 246 2.88 -10.41 37.10
N ALA A 247 2.18 -11.41 36.59
CA ALA A 247 2.68 -12.33 35.57
C ALA A 247 2.21 -11.99 34.14
N HIS A 248 1.52 -10.86 33.98
CA HIS A 248 0.92 -10.37 32.73
C HIS A 248 0.13 -11.43 31.91
N ARG A 249 -0.73 -12.22 32.59
CA ARG A 249 -1.56 -13.24 31.92
C ARG A 249 -2.82 -13.58 32.69
N CYS A 250 -3.70 -14.34 32.05
CA CYS A 250 -4.79 -15.05 32.71
C CYS A 250 -4.34 -16.45 33.18
N ASP A 251 -4.51 -16.74 34.48
CA ASP A 251 -4.36 -18.09 35.04
C ASP A 251 -5.72 -18.82 34.90
N CYS A 252 -5.85 -19.65 33.87
CA CYS A 252 -7.11 -20.32 33.51
C CYS A 252 -7.40 -21.57 34.35
N ASP A 253 -8.69 -21.81 34.61
CA ASP A 253 -9.18 -23.06 35.22
C ASP A 253 -8.89 -24.27 34.31
N ASP A 254 -8.82 -25.48 34.88
CA ASP A 254 -8.33 -26.71 34.22
C ASP A 254 -8.87 -26.96 32.79
N LYS A 255 -10.13 -26.61 32.52
CA LYS A 255 -10.82 -26.85 31.24
C LYS A 255 -10.57 -25.77 30.18
N TYR A 256 -10.02 -24.64 30.57
CA TYR A 256 -9.90 -23.43 29.76
C TYR A 256 -8.44 -23.08 29.46
N LYS A 257 -8.19 -22.51 28.28
CA LYS A 257 -6.88 -22.25 27.70
C LYS A 257 -6.90 -21.00 26.80
N GLY A 258 -5.73 -20.58 26.35
CA GLY A 258 -5.52 -19.35 25.59
C GLY A 258 -5.40 -18.11 26.48
N GLU A 259 -4.93 -17.01 25.88
CA GLU A 259 -4.60 -15.74 26.57
C GLU A 259 -5.72 -15.17 27.45
N ASP A 260 -6.98 -15.45 27.10
CA ASP A 260 -8.18 -14.96 27.80
C ASP A 260 -9.06 -16.08 28.39
N CYS A 261 -8.56 -17.32 28.45
CA CYS A 261 -9.32 -18.49 28.90
C CYS A 261 -10.61 -18.81 28.11
N SER A 262 -10.80 -18.25 26.91
CA SER A 262 -12.02 -18.51 26.12
C SER A 262 -12.04 -19.88 25.44
N GLN A 263 -10.88 -20.53 25.27
CA GLN A 263 -10.74 -21.77 24.50
C GLN A 263 -10.91 -22.99 25.42
N VAL A 264 -11.75 -23.95 25.03
CA VAL A 264 -11.95 -25.19 25.79
C VAL A 264 -10.91 -26.23 25.36
N ALA A 265 -10.15 -26.75 26.33
CA ALA A 265 -8.99 -27.61 26.08
C ALA A 265 -9.28 -28.87 25.23
N GLU A 266 -10.51 -29.40 25.30
CA GLU A 266 -10.96 -30.59 24.56
C GLU A 266 -11.06 -30.39 23.04
N PHE A 267 -11.28 -29.15 22.57
CA PHE A 267 -11.47 -28.86 21.14
C PHE A 267 -10.18 -28.43 20.42
N GLY A 268 -9.04 -28.52 21.09
CA GLY A 268 -7.78 -27.93 20.65
C GLY A 268 -7.73 -26.43 20.93
N TYR A 269 -6.53 -25.92 21.20
CA TYR A 269 -6.33 -24.52 21.60
C TYR A 269 -4.98 -23.99 21.11
N TRP A 270 -4.88 -22.67 21.05
CA TRP A 270 -3.65 -21.92 20.86
C TRP A 270 -3.19 -21.35 22.19
N GLU A 271 -1.88 -21.42 22.45
CA GLU A 271 -1.21 -20.89 23.64
C GLU A 271 0.05 -20.14 23.18
N VAL A 272 0.25 -18.90 23.65
CA VAL A 272 1.47 -18.15 23.36
C VAL A 272 2.55 -18.53 24.37
N VAL A 273 3.58 -19.24 23.90
CA VAL A 273 4.73 -19.58 24.74
C VAL A 273 5.73 -18.41 24.70
N GLN A 274 5.85 -17.67 25.80
CA GLN A 274 6.92 -16.68 25.99
C GLN A 274 8.13 -17.32 26.73
N PRO A 275 9.22 -17.67 26.03
CA PRO A 275 10.41 -18.23 26.65
C PRO A 275 11.17 -17.18 27.47
N LYS A 276 11.48 -17.50 28.75
CA LYS A 276 12.08 -16.55 29.71
C LYS A 276 13.58 -16.32 29.53
N ASP A 277 14.30 -17.35 29.07
CA ASP A 277 15.77 -17.37 29.05
C ASP A 277 16.37 -17.30 27.64
N PHE A 278 15.52 -17.31 26.60
CA PHE A 278 15.93 -17.35 25.20
C PHE A 278 14.85 -16.74 24.32
N GLN A 279 15.11 -15.57 23.74
CA GLN A 279 14.22 -14.95 22.77
C GLN A 279 14.79 -15.26 21.37
N PRO A 280 14.19 -16.21 20.61
CA PRO A 280 14.66 -16.53 19.26
C PRO A 280 14.49 -15.33 18.34
N GLU A 281 15.44 -15.11 17.43
CA GLU A 281 15.21 -14.17 16.34
C GLU A 281 14.02 -14.63 15.49
N GLY A 282 13.19 -13.66 15.07
CA GLY A 282 11.97 -13.90 14.30
C GLY A 282 12.28 -14.71 13.05
N SER A 283 11.66 -15.88 12.92
CA SER A 283 11.80 -16.73 11.74
C SER A 283 10.44 -17.22 11.29
N ALA A 284 10.15 -17.02 10.00
CA ALA A 284 8.94 -17.51 9.34
C ALA A 284 9.04 -19.04 9.12
N SER A 285 9.02 -19.79 10.23
CA SER A 285 9.05 -21.24 10.24
C SER A 285 7.74 -21.78 10.81
N HIS A 286 7.16 -22.75 10.11
CA HIS A 286 6.04 -23.55 10.59
C HIS A 286 6.43 -25.02 10.54
N THR A 287 6.13 -25.77 11.59
CA THR A 287 6.31 -27.22 11.64
C THR A 287 5.08 -27.89 12.24
N ALA A 288 4.74 -29.05 11.71
CA ALA A 288 3.62 -29.88 12.17
C ALA A 288 4.19 -31.19 12.72
N VAL A 289 4.00 -31.42 14.01
CA VAL A 289 4.49 -32.62 14.71
C VAL A 289 3.31 -33.38 15.29
N VAL A 290 3.15 -34.64 14.90
CA VAL A 290 2.21 -35.56 15.56
C VAL A 290 2.95 -36.25 16.70
N TRP A 291 2.41 -36.15 17.92
CA TRP A 291 2.91 -36.87 19.09
C TRP A 291 1.75 -37.50 19.85
N ARG A 292 1.79 -38.83 19.97
CA ARG A 292 0.65 -39.65 20.45
C ARG A 292 -0.60 -39.33 19.61
N ASP A 293 -1.72 -39.03 20.26
CA ASP A 293 -3.01 -38.75 19.65
C ASP A 293 -3.23 -37.24 19.40
N SER A 294 -2.16 -36.44 19.31
CA SER A 294 -2.22 -34.99 19.21
C SER A 294 -1.33 -34.44 18.07
N LEU A 295 -1.86 -33.47 17.33
CA LEU A 295 -1.14 -32.72 16.30
C LEU A 295 -0.76 -31.34 16.87
N TYR A 296 0.52 -31.04 16.88
CA TYR A 296 1.07 -29.75 17.27
C TYR A 296 1.47 -28.98 16.01
N ILE A 297 0.90 -27.78 15.83
CA ILE A 297 1.33 -26.83 14.81
C ILE A 297 2.15 -25.76 15.53
N VAL A 298 3.47 -25.81 15.37
CA VAL A 298 4.39 -24.81 15.94
C VAL A 298 4.73 -23.84 14.83
N GLY A 299 4.30 -22.59 14.99
CA GLY A 299 4.69 -21.47 14.14
C GLY A 299 5.39 -20.39 14.96
N GLY A 300 6.43 -19.78 14.40
CA GLY A 300 6.94 -18.51 14.90
C GLY A 300 6.05 -17.35 14.43
N GLU A 301 5.83 -16.38 15.31
CA GLU A 301 5.49 -15.01 14.88
C GLU A 301 6.82 -14.28 14.63
N SER A 302 6.93 -13.59 13.49
CA SER A 302 8.10 -12.82 13.07
C SER A 302 7.83 -11.32 13.13
#